data_AF-A0A8T5NL88-F1
#
_entry.id   AF-A0A8T5NL88-F1
#
_cell.length_a   1.000
_cell.length_b   1.000
_cell.length_c   1.000
_cell.angle_alpha   90.00
_cell.angle_beta   90.00
_cell.angle_gamma   90.00
#
_symmetry.space_group_name_H-M   'P 1'
#
loop_
_entity.id
_entity.type
_entity.pdbx_description
1 polymer ?
#
loop_
_entity_poly.entity_id
_entity_poly.type
_entity_poly.pdbx_seq_one_letter_code
_entity_poly.pdbx_strand_id
1 'polypeptide(L)' 'MGLPSTKRHLIELLHKHKLTYEQVAKYSGIDLERIKALKKGQEATDEEKVKLKTVAFSLSDIRSKDTGETMD' A
#
# COMPACT_ATOMS: atom_id res chain seq x y z
N MET A 1 -17.37 12.98 4.63
CA MET A 1 -17.01 11.62 5.11
C MET A 1 -15.65 11.26 4.55
N GLY A 2 -14.65 11.04 5.41
CA GLY A 2 -13.28 10.73 4.97
C GLY A 2 -13.22 9.39 4.25
N LEU A 3 -12.38 9.29 3.21
CA LEU A 3 -12.10 8.00 2.57
C LEU A 3 -11.61 7.01 3.65
N PRO A 4 -12.09 5.75 3.67
CA PRO A 4 -11.60 4.75 4.60
C PRO A 4 -10.08 4.62 4.46
N SER A 5 -9.36 4.58 5.57
CA SER A 5 -7.90 4.66 5.64
C SER A 5 -7.20 3.66 4.71
N THR A 6 -7.80 2.50 4.50
CA THR A 6 -7.29 1.46 3.59
C THR A 6 -7.25 1.91 2.13
N LYS A 7 -8.29 2.63 1.68
CA LYS A 7 -8.33 3.18 0.31
C LYS A 7 -7.25 4.23 0.13
N ARG A 8 -6.94 5.00 1.18
CA ARG A 8 -5.84 5.98 1.18
C ARG A 8 -4.48 5.31 1.05
N HIS A 9 -4.20 4.26 1.81
CA HIS A 9 -2.95 3.48 1.67
C HIS A 9 -2.81 2.84 0.30
N LEU A 10 -3.90 2.28 -0.25
CA LEU A 10 -3.87 1.70 -1.58
C LEU A 10 -3.61 2.75 -2.67
N ILE A 11 -4.23 3.94 -2.56
CA ILE A 11 -3.95 5.06 -3.46
C ILE A 11 -2.49 5.49 -3.33
N GLU A 12 -1.94 5.56 -2.12
CA GLU A 12 -0.54 5.90 -1.91
C GLU A 12 0.41 4.90 -2.59
N LEU A 13 0.20 3.60 -2.36
CA LEU A 13 0.99 2.54 -3.00
C LEU A 13 0.96 2.64 -4.54
N LEU A 14 -0.23 2.85 -5.12
CA LEU A 14 -0.40 2.88 -6.57
C LEU A 14 0.07 4.20 -7.20
N HIS A 15 -0.18 5.34 -6.56
CA HIS A 15 0.05 6.66 -7.18
C HIS A 15 1.37 7.30 -6.75
N LYS A 16 1.78 7.14 -5.48
CA LYS A 16 3.01 7.72 -4.91
C LYS A 16 4.20 6.79 -5.09
N HIS A 17 4.01 5.49 -4.85
CA HIS A 17 5.06 4.48 -5.07
C HIS A 17 5.02 3.85 -6.47
N LYS A 18 4.08 4.28 -7.33
CA LYS A 18 3.93 3.85 -8.73
C LYS A 18 3.85 2.32 -8.89
N LEU A 19 3.34 1.62 -7.88
CA LEU A 19 3.18 0.18 -7.93
C LEU A 19 1.99 -0.22 -8.81
N THR A 20 2.11 -1.37 -9.47
CA THR A 20 0.97 -2.04 -10.10
C THR A 20 0.15 -2.80 -9.06
N TYR A 21 -1.10 -3.14 -9.41
CA TYR A 21 -1.94 -3.99 -8.56
C TYR A 21 -1.29 -5.34 -8.25
N GLU A 22 -0.56 -5.91 -9.21
CA GLU A 22 0.16 -7.18 -9.06
C GLU A 22 1.32 -7.06 -8.08
N GLN A 23 2.05 -5.94 -8.12
CA GLN A 23 3.12 -5.67 -7.16
C GLN A 23 2.55 -5.48 -5.75
N VAL A 24 1.45 -4.74 -5.60
CA VAL A 24 0.77 -4.60 -4.30
C VAL A 24 0.31 -5.96 -3.79
N ALA A 25 -0.31 -6.79 -4.63
CA ALA A 25 -0.73 -8.14 -4.28
C ALA A 25 0.46 -9.00 -3.81
N LYS A 26 1.54 -9.00 -4.59
CA LYS A 26 2.78 -9.74 -4.29
C LYS A 26 3.41 -9.31 -2.96
N TYR A 27 3.50 -8.00 -2.70
CA TYR A 27 4.14 -7.49 -1.47
C TYR A 27 3.25 -7.63 -0.23
N SER A 28 1.94 -7.51 -0.37
CA SER A 28 1.00 -7.61 0.75
C SER A 28 0.58 -9.03 1.07
N GLY A 29 0.80 -9.98 0.15
CA GLY A 29 0.25 -11.34 0.27
C GLY A 29 -1.28 -11.36 0.23
N ILE A 30 -1.89 -10.36 -0.45
CA ILE A 30 -3.33 -10.27 -0.68
C ILE A 30 -3.58 -10.60 -2.15
N ASP A 31 -4.62 -11.39 -2.43
CA ASP A 31 -5.00 -11.72 -3.80
C ASP A 31 -5.23 -10.49 -4.69
N LEU A 32 -4.84 -10.60 -5.96
CA LEU A 32 -4.97 -9.51 -6.93
C LEU A 32 -6.43 -9.07 -7.10
N GLU A 33 -7.35 -10.04 -7.16
CA GLU A 33 -8.78 -9.76 -7.25
C GLU A 33 -9.27 -8.98 -6.04
N ARG A 34 -8.74 -9.33 -4.86
CA ARG A 34 -9.08 -8.68 -3.61
C ARG A 34 -8.54 -7.25 -3.57
N ILE A 35 -7.31 -7.01 -3.99
CA ILE A 35 -6.73 -5.66 -4.15
C ILE A 35 -7.61 -4.78 -5.06
N LYS A 36 -8.09 -5.33 -6.19
CA LYS A 36 -9.00 -4.60 -7.09
C LYS A 36 -10.34 -4.29 -6.42
N ALA A 37 -10.87 -5.21 -5.62
CA ALA A 37 -12.12 -5.03 -4.89
C ALA A 37 -12.00 -3.91 -3.82
N LEU A 38 -10.89 -3.89 -3.07
CA LEU A 38 -10.59 -2.83 -2.11
C LEU A 38 -10.46 -1.46 -2.80
N LYS A 39 -9.84 -1.40 -3.99
CA LYS A 39 -9.78 -0.17 -4.78
C LYS A 39 -11.16 0.34 -5.19
N LYS A 40 -12.07 -0.57 -5.58
CA LYS A 40 -13.46 -0.27 -5.94
C LYS A 40 -14.30 0.21 -4.75
N GLY A 41 -13.82 0.01 -3.52
CA GLY A 41 -14.46 0.52 -2.31
C GLY A 41 -15.08 -0.56 -1.43
N GLN A 42 -14.79 -1.84 -1.66
CA GLN A 42 -15.11 -2.86 -0.65
C GLN A 42 -14.34 -2.59 0.64
N GLU A 43 -14.98 -2.92 1.76
CA GLU A 43 -14.33 -2.88 3.05
C GLU A 43 -13.23 -3.94 3.15
N ALA A 44 -12.09 -3.49 3.67
CA ALA A 44 -10.98 -4.35 4.02
C ALA A 44 -11.21 -4.94 5.41
N THR A 45 -10.88 -6.21 5.56
CA THR A 45 -10.71 -6.85 6.86
C THR A 45 -9.54 -6.23 7.62
N ASP A 46 -9.50 -6.42 8.93
CA ASP A 46 -8.42 -5.87 9.76
C ASP A 46 -7.05 -6.44 9.40
N GLU A 47 -6.99 -7.71 8.97
CA GLU A 47 -5.75 -8.32 8.46
C GLU A 47 -5.25 -7.61 7.18
N GLU A 48 -6.14 -7.35 6.22
CA GLU A 48 -5.81 -6.64 4.98
C GLU A 48 -5.33 -5.21 5.24
N LYS A 49 -5.95 -4.52 6.20
CA LYS A 49 -5.52 -3.18 6.63
C LYS A 49 -4.07 -3.22 7.14
N VAL A 50 -3.74 -4.19 7.99
CA VAL A 50 -2.38 -4.35 8.53
C VAL A 50 -1.39 -4.67 7.42
N LYS A 51 -1.69 -5.63 6.55
CA LYS A 51 -0.83 -6.01 5.42
C LYS A 51 -0.52 -4.83 4.50
N LEU A 52 -1.53 -4.06 4.10
CA LEU A 52 -1.35 -2.88 3.24
C LEU A 52 -0.55 -1.76 3.93
N LYS A 53 -0.78 -1.54 5.23
CA LYS A 53 -0.03 -0.56 6.02
C LYS A 53 1.45 -0.95 6.11
N THR A 54 1.75 -2.23 6.33
CA THR A 54 3.13 -2.74 6.37
C THR A 54 3.86 -2.50 5.05
N VAL A 55 3.24 -2.82 3.91
CA VAL A 55 3.85 -2.59 2.59
C VAL A 55 4.11 -1.09 2.35
N ALA A 56 3.14 -0.23 2.68
CA ALA A 56 3.31 1.22 2.52
C ALA A 56 4.44 1.77 3.40
N PHE A 57 4.57 1.27 4.63
CA PHE A 57 5.66 1.63 5.53
C PHE A 57 7.01 1.15 5.00
N SER A 58 7.13 -0.12 4.62
CA SER A 58 8.38 -0.69 4.08
C SER A 58 8.86 0.04 2.83
N LEU A 59 7.95 0.39 1.91
CA LEU A 59 8.32 1.14 0.69
C LEU A 59 8.63 2.60 0.97
N SER A 60 8.08 3.19 2.03
CA SER A 60 8.47 4.53 2.48
C SER A 60 9.86 4.51 3.11
N ASP A 61 10.19 3.51 3.93
CA ASP A 61 11.52 3.31 4.52
C ASP A 61 12.60 3.07 3.45
N ILE A 62 12.31 2.20 2.48
CA ILE A 62 13.22 1.93 1.36
C ILE A 62 13.48 3.21 0.56
N ARG A 63 12.42 4.00 0.27
CA ARG A 63 12.60 5.26 -0.46
C ARG A 63 13.43 6.27 0.32
N SER A 64 13.28 6.34 1.64
CA SER A 64 14.13 7.19 2.48
C SER A 64 15.60 6.78 2.46
N LYS A 65 15.90 5.48 2.33
CA LYS A 65 17.27 4.97 2.20
C LYS A 65 17.86 5.15 0.81
N ASP A 66 17.04 5.09 -0.23
CA ASP A 66 17.48 5.23 -1.64
C ASP A 66 17.70 6.71 -2.03
N THR A 67 17.06 7.66 -1.33
CA THR A 67 17.25 9.11 -1.59
C THR A 67 18.53 9.71 -1.02
N GLY A 68 19.43 8.92 -0.41
CA GLY A 68 20.78 9.39 -0.11
C GLY A 68 20.86 10.66 0.73
N GLU A 69 19.93 10.89 1.65
CA GLU A 69 20.23 11.79 2.77
C GLU A 69 21.04 10.97 3.77
N THR A 70 22.36 11.03 3.56
CA THR A 70 23.36 10.88 4.63
C THR A 70 22.83 11.54 5.89
N MET A 71 22.43 10.74 6.87
CA MET A 71 22.37 11.19 8.26
C MET A 71 23.83 11.29 8.73
N ASP A 72 24.38 12.49 8.60
CA ASP A 72 25.51 12.97 9.41
C ASP A 72 25.01 13.33 10.81
#